data_AF-W7A3M1-F1
#
_entry.id   AF-W7A3M1-F1
#
_cell.length_a   1.000
_cell.length_b   1.000
_cell.length_c   1.000
_cell.angle_alpha   90.00
_cell.angle_beta   90.00
_cell.angle_gamma   90.00
#
_symmetry.space_group_name_H-M   'P 1'
#
loop_
_entity.id
_entity.type
_entity.pdbx_description
1 polymer ?
#
loop_
_entity_poly.entity_id
_entity_poly.type
_entity_poly.pdbx_seq_one_letter_code
_entity_poly.pdbx_strand_id
1 'polypeptide(L)'
;MKVAFIVLYIFSVLLDLSAAADNLEDFLDKRSNEIERVTHDALKDTSEGTEEVEEWVEDEWREWMDELQMDWKEFNCSLESEENKWYGKKEKEMIKFIKSIEEKWLDFNENMHETLKYGILKIPLMWDFSEWKEWINEDGKHIIKHQWDNWTTSNQTLYYKLIMKEWLKWRNQKIKQWLKRNWLLHEGRILENWERMPYTKILAISEKKPWFKSNAQIINERDCFVNWIKKKEDFLNSQAIDKWENWKYYKNDFFQKWMDSFLSHWLNIKKRDILYNQR
;
A
#
# COMPACT_ATOMS: atom_id res chain seq x y z
N MET A 1 20.45 -1.78 -10.96
CA MET A 1 20.38 -3.23 -10.63
C MET A 1 19.68 -3.53 -9.30
N LYS A 2 19.98 -2.86 -8.18
CA LYS A 2 19.35 -3.18 -6.86
C LYS A 2 17.84 -2.90 -6.74
N VAL A 3 17.29 -1.96 -7.51
CA VAL A 3 15.84 -1.63 -7.51
C VAL A 3 15.01 -2.73 -8.20
N ALA A 4 15.55 -3.36 -9.25
CA ALA A 4 14.90 -4.50 -9.91
C ALA A 4 14.75 -5.70 -8.96
N PHE A 5 15.72 -5.92 -8.07
CA PHE A 5 15.64 -6.99 -7.06
C PHE A 5 14.60 -6.73 -5.98
N ILE A 6 14.29 -5.48 -5.63
CA ILE A 6 13.26 -5.15 -4.63
C ILE A 6 11.86 -5.26 -5.25
N VAL A 7 11.69 -4.83 -6.51
CA VAL A 7 10.43 -5.02 -7.25
C VAL A 7 10.18 -6.51 -7.51
N LEU A 8 11.22 -7.28 -7.87
CA LEU A 8 11.14 -8.74 -8.01
C LEU A 8 10.89 -9.46 -6.69
N TYR A 9 11.39 -8.93 -5.55
CA TYR A 9 11.14 -9.50 -4.23
C TYR A 9 9.73 -9.19 -3.72
N ILE A 10 9.18 -8.02 -4.04
CA ILE A 10 7.77 -7.70 -3.79
C ILE A 10 6.88 -8.55 -4.73
N PHE A 11 7.27 -8.75 -5.99
CA PHE A 11 6.60 -9.68 -6.91
C PHE A 11 6.71 -11.15 -6.44
N SER A 12 7.83 -11.58 -5.85
CA SER A 12 7.97 -12.95 -5.33
C SER A 12 7.14 -13.17 -4.08
N VAL A 13 7.07 -12.19 -3.18
CA VAL A 13 6.19 -12.25 -1.99
C VAL A 13 4.70 -12.15 -2.40
N LEU A 14 4.38 -11.40 -3.45
CA LEU A 14 3.04 -11.38 -4.06
C LEU A 14 2.72 -12.67 -4.83
N LEU A 15 3.71 -13.34 -5.44
CA LEU A 15 3.59 -14.66 -6.07
C LEU A 15 3.48 -15.79 -5.03
N ASP A 16 4.09 -15.66 -3.85
CA ASP A 16 3.89 -16.62 -2.75
C ASP A 16 2.49 -16.47 -2.12
N LEU A 17 1.93 -15.25 -2.12
CA LEU A 17 0.54 -14.96 -1.74
C LEU A 17 -0.46 -15.32 -2.85
N SER A 18 -0.10 -15.18 -4.14
CA SER A 18 -0.91 -15.68 -5.25
C SER A 18 -0.87 -17.20 -5.30
N ALA A 19 0.28 -17.86 -5.11
CA ALA A 19 0.37 -19.31 -5.04
C ALA A 19 -0.47 -19.89 -3.88
N ALA A 20 -0.64 -19.17 -2.77
CA ALA A 20 -1.57 -19.55 -1.71
C ALA A 20 -3.05 -19.36 -2.11
N ALA A 21 -3.36 -18.38 -2.97
CA ALA A 21 -4.69 -18.18 -3.55
C ALA A 21 -4.97 -19.15 -4.72
N ASP A 22 -3.97 -19.50 -5.53
CA ASP A 22 -4.02 -20.46 -6.63
C ASP A 22 -4.16 -21.89 -6.07
N ASN A 23 -3.50 -22.20 -4.94
CA ASN A 23 -3.73 -23.44 -4.19
C ASN A 23 -5.13 -23.51 -3.57
N LEU A 24 -5.74 -22.36 -3.26
CA LEU A 24 -7.13 -22.29 -2.80
C LEU A 24 -8.10 -22.47 -3.97
N GLU A 25 -7.80 -21.89 -5.13
CA GLU A 25 -8.60 -22.01 -6.36
C GLU A 25 -8.55 -23.43 -6.95
N ASP A 26 -7.38 -24.06 -7.02
CA ASP A 26 -7.19 -25.47 -7.44
C ASP A 26 -7.86 -26.46 -6.46
N PHE A 27 -7.87 -26.14 -5.16
CA PHE A 27 -8.62 -26.91 -4.16
C PHE A 27 -10.15 -26.76 -4.32
N LEU A 28 -10.62 -25.58 -4.70
CA LEU A 28 -12.05 -25.29 -4.92
C LEU A 28 -12.56 -25.98 -6.20
N ASP A 29 -11.78 -25.98 -7.28
CA ASP A 29 -12.16 -26.61 -8.55
C ASP A 29 -12.22 -28.15 -8.43
N LYS A 30 -11.28 -28.73 -7.68
CA LYS A 30 -11.29 -30.17 -7.34
C LYS A 30 -12.49 -30.58 -6.47
N ARG A 31 -12.94 -29.69 -5.56
CA ARG A 31 -14.12 -29.90 -4.69
C ARG A 31 -15.45 -29.74 -5.43
N SER A 32 -15.53 -28.80 -6.37
CA SER A 32 -16.72 -28.57 -7.20
C SER A 32 -17.14 -29.84 -7.94
N ASN A 33 -16.16 -30.50 -8.57
CA ASN A 33 -16.36 -31.78 -9.28
C ASN A 33 -16.76 -32.95 -8.36
N GLU A 34 -16.43 -32.89 -7.07
CA GLU A 34 -16.77 -33.93 -6.09
C GLU A 34 -18.16 -33.70 -5.48
N ILE A 35 -18.57 -32.43 -5.34
CA ILE A 35 -19.90 -32.02 -4.86
C ILE A 35 -20.99 -32.38 -5.88
N GLU A 36 -20.72 -32.21 -7.18
CA GLU A 36 -21.65 -32.60 -8.26
C GLU A 36 -22.00 -34.10 -8.26
N ARG A 37 -21.10 -34.95 -7.73
CA ARG A 37 -21.33 -36.39 -7.55
C ARG A 37 -22.16 -36.74 -6.33
N VAL A 38 -22.16 -35.91 -5.28
CA VAL A 38 -22.78 -36.22 -3.97
C VAL A 38 -24.19 -35.64 -3.87
N THR A 39 -24.46 -34.52 -4.54
CA THR A 39 -25.79 -33.89 -4.57
C THR A 39 -26.86 -34.74 -5.27
N HIS A 40 -26.47 -35.70 -6.13
CA HIS A 40 -27.43 -36.56 -6.80
C HIS A 40 -28.09 -37.61 -5.88
N ASP A 41 -27.49 -37.92 -4.73
CA ASP A 41 -27.91 -39.05 -3.87
C ASP A 41 -28.69 -38.63 -2.59
N ALA A 42 -28.69 -37.35 -2.19
CA ALA A 42 -29.09 -36.96 -0.82
C ALA A 42 -30.43 -36.20 -0.65
N LEU A 43 -31.15 -35.86 -1.73
CA LEU A 43 -32.41 -35.12 -1.60
C LEU A 43 -33.62 -36.06 -1.41
N LYS A 44 -33.80 -36.56 -0.19
CA LYS A 44 -35.10 -37.05 0.30
C LYS A 44 -35.18 -36.91 1.83
N ASP A 45 -36.24 -36.23 2.27
CA ASP A 45 -36.71 -35.98 3.65
C ASP A 45 -36.06 -34.84 4.46
N THR A 46 -36.74 -33.68 4.50
CA THR A 46 -37.45 -33.09 5.67
C THR A 46 -37.77 -31.61 5.38
N SER A 47 -39.05 -31.21 5.25
CA SER A 47 -39.42 -29.94 4.58
C SER A 47 -40.35 -28.97 5.33
N GLU A 48 -40.52 -29.05 6.67
CA GLU A 48 -41.40 -28.08 7.36
C GLU A 48 -40.78 -27.37 8.57
N GLY A 49 -39.74 -27.92 9.22
CA GLY A 49 -38.98 -27.22 10.28
C GLY A 49 -37.71 -26.51 9.78
N THR A 50 -37.36 -26.73 8.51
CA THR A 50 -36.15 -26.26 7.84
C THR A 50 -36.34 -24.86 7.25
N GLU A 51 -37.53 -24.54 6.74
CA GLU A 51 -37.80 -23.28 6.03
C GLU A 51 -37.74 -22.04 6.95
N GLU A 52 -38.36 -22.06 8.14
CA GLU A 52 -38.29 -20.92 9.09
C GLU A 52 -36.87 -20.67 9.63
N VAL A 53 -36.07 -21.73 9.79
CA VAL A 53 -34.67 -21.61 10.24
C VAL A 53 -33.79 -21.09 9.11
N GLU A 54 -34.05 -21.52 7.87
CA GLU A 54 -33.34 -21.02 6.69
C GLU A 54 -33.63 -19.54 6.43
N GLU A 55 -34.89 -19.10 6.54
CA GLU A 55 -35.29 -17.69 6.36
C GLU A 55 -34.66 -16.77 7.42
N TRP A 56 -34.70 -17.15 8.71
CA TRP A 56 -34.08 -16.36 9.79
C TRP A 56 -32.56 -16.19 9.61
N VAL A 57 -31.90 -17.24 9.13
CA VAL A 57 -30.45 -17.26 8.92
C VAL A 57 -30.04 -16.43 7.70
N GLU A 58 -30.85 -16.42 6.64
CA GLU A 58 -30.65 -15.53 5.49
C GLU A 58 -30.81 -14.05 5.87
N ASP A 59 -31.77 -13.74 6.75
CA ASP A 59 -31.98 -12.39 7.26
C ASP A 59 -30.82 -11.92 8.15
N GLU A 60 -30.32 -12.76 9.07
CA GLU A 60 -29.16 -12.44 9.92
C GLU A 60 -27.90 -12.16 9.08
N TRP A 61 -27.67 -12.95 8.01
CA TRP A 61 -26.56 -12.72 7.10
C TRP A 61 -26.68 -11.39 6.35
N ARG A 62 -27.89 -11.05 5.89
CA ARG A 62 -28.16 -9.79 5.20
C ARG A 62 -27.91 -8.59 6.10
N GLU A 63 -28.44 -8.63 7.33
CA GLU A 63 -28.19 -7.60 8.34
C GLU A 63 -26.69 -7.42 8.59
N TRP A 64 -25.95 -8.53 8.75
CA TRP A 64 -24.52 -8.47 8.95
C TRP A 64 -23.76 -7.84 7.77
N MET A 65 -24.17 -8.13 6.53
CA MET A 65 -23.58 -7.52 5.33
C MET A 65 -23.89 -6.02 5.22
N ASP A 66 -25.08 -5.59 5.63
CA ASP A 66 -25.45 -4.18 5.69
C ASP A 66 -24.64 -3.41 6.75
N GLU A 67 -24.49 -3.98 7.95
CA GLU A 67 -23.62 -3.46 9.00
C GLU A 67 -22.16 -3.38 8.53
N LEU A 68 -21.65 -4.44 7.90
CA LEU A 68 -20.31 -4.46 7.33
C LEU A 68 -20.11 -3.32 6.31
N GLN A 69 -21.13 -3.05 5.49
CA GLN A 69 -21.08 -1.97 4.51
C GLN A 69 -21.14 -0.58 5.17
N MET A 70 -21.81 -0.43 6.30
CA MET A 70 -21.77 0.80 7.11
C MET A 70 -20.39 0.99 7.76
N ASP A 71 -19.86 -0.04 8.41
CA ASP A 71 -18.55 -0.04 9.05
C ASP A 71 -17.43 0.27 8.05
N TRP A 72 -17.57 -0.22 6.82
CA TRP A 72 -16.65 0.10 5.74
C TRP A 72 -16.67 1.58 5.38
N LYS A 73 -17.84 2.22 5.35
CA LYS A 73 -17.94 3.66 5.06
C LYS A 73 -17.24 4.46 6.16
N GLU A 74 -17.46 4.11 7.42
CA GLU A 74 -16.79 4.77 8.55
C GLU A 74 -15.27 4.58 8.49
N PHE A 75 -14.81 3.35 8.26
CA PHE A 75 -13.39 3.06 8.05
C PHE A 75 -12.79 3.88 6.90
N ASN A 76 -13.47 3.93 5.76
CA ASN A 76 -12.99 4.65 4.59
C ASN A 76 -12.88 6.16 4.85
N CYS A 77 -13.87 6.75 5.53
CA CYS A 77 -13.81 8.15 5.96
C CYS A 77 -12.65 8.41 6.94
N SER A 78 -12.42 7.50 7.88
CA SER A 78 -11.30 7.59 8.82
C SER A 78 -9.95 7.50 8.09
N LEU A 79 -9.82 6.57 7.15
CA LEU A 79 -8.63 6.39 6.34
C LEU A 79 -8.34 7.64 5.49
N GLU A 80 -9.36 8.22 4.85
CA GLU A 80 -9.23 9.46 4.09
C GLU A 80 -8.73 10.64 4.96
N SER A 81 -9.20 10.74 6.20
CA SER A 81 -8.70 11.73 7.16
C SER A 81 -7.21 11.53 7.48
N GLU A 82 -6.78 10.29 7.68
CA GLU A 82 -5.37 9.97 7.92
C GLU A 82 -4.49 10.23 6.68
N GLU A 83 -4.98 9.93 5.47
CA GLU A 83 -4.31 10.29 4.23
C GLU A 83 -4.12 11.80 4.09
N ASN A 84 -5.16 12.60 4.36
CA ASN A 84 -5.08 14.06 4.31
C ASN A 84 -4.05 14.62 5.30
N LYS A 85 -4.00 14.07 6.52
CA LYS A 85 -2.95 14.41 7.49
C LYS A 85 -1.56 14.02 6.98
N TRP A 86 -1.43 12.86 6.35
CA TRP A 86 -0.18 12.39 5.77
C TRP A 86 0.33 13.34 4.68
N TYR A 87 -0.52 13.71 3.71
CA TYR A 87 -0.16 14.68 2.68
C TYR A 87 0.21 16.04 3.27
N GLY A 88 -0.56 16.56 4.23
CA GLY A 88 -0.24 17.81 4.92
C GLY A 88 1.10 17.80 5.65
N LYS A 89 1.51 16.65 6.21
CA LYS A 89 2.86 16.47 6.78
C LYS A 89 3.93 16.43 5.68
N LYS A 90 3.66 15.77 4.56
CA LYS A 90 4.60 15.64 3.45
C LYS A 90 4.90 16.95 2.75
N GLU A 91 3.94 17.88 2.68
CA GLU A 91 4.22 19.25 2.21
C GLU A 91 5.32 19.93 3.04
N LYS A 92 5.27 19.79 4.37
CA LYS A 92 6.28 20.38 5.27
C LYS A 92 7.63 19.69 5.15
N GLU A 93 7.63 18.36 5.03
CA GLU A 93 8.86 17.58 4.82
C GLU A 93 9.51 17.89 3.47
N MET A 94 8.71 18.10 2.41
CA MET A 94 9.18 18.50 1.09
C MET A 94 9.92 19.83 1.13
N ILE A 95 9.36 20.84 1.79
CA ILE A 95 10.00 22.15 1.93
C ILE A 95 11.34 22.03 2.67
N LYS A 96 11.40 21.21 3.73
CA LYS A 96 12.66 20.95 4.46
C LYS A 96 13.69 20.23 3.59
N PHE A 97 13.25 19.27 2.80
CA PHE A 97 14.09 18.55 1.85
C PHE A 97 14.66 19.48 0.77
N ILE A 98 13.84 20.40 0.24
CA ILE A 98 14.28 21.40 -0.73
C ILE A 98 15.35 22.30 -0.12
N LYS A 99 15.10 22.84 1.08
CA LYS A 99 16.08 23.67 1.79
C LYS A 99 17.40 22.96 2.06
N SER A 100 17.37 21.67 2.40
CA SER A 100 18.61 20.92 2.62
C SER A 100 19.40 20.69 1.33
N ILE A 101 18.73 20.67 0.16
CA ILE A 101 19.44 20.73 -1.13
C ILE A 101 20.07 22.11 -1.29
N GLU A 102 19.32 23.20 -1.09
CA GLU A 102 19.86 24.56 -1.21
C GLU A 102 21.12 24.76 -0.36
N GLU A 103 21.03 24.45 0.93
CA GLU A 103 22.14 24.54 1.89
C GLU A 103 23.34 23.70 1.43
N LYS A 104 23.11 22.43 1.06
CA LYS A 104 24.20 21.55 0.62
C LYS A 104 24.94 22.06 -0.61
N TRP A 105 24.23 22.65 -1.58
CA TRP A 105 24.83 23.12 -2.84
C TRP A 105 25.40 24.53 -2.74
N LEU A 106 24.89 25.37 -1.83
CA LEU A 106 25.46 26.68 -1.51
C LEU A 106 26.72 26.54 -0.64
N ASP A 107 26.73 25.66 0.36
CA ASP A 107 27.92 25.33 1.17
C ASP A 107 29.02 24.68 0.32
N PHE A 108 28.60 23.94 -0.73
CA PHE A 108 29.52 23.42 -1.73
C PHE A 108 30.29 24.54 -2.45
N ASN A 109 29.90 25.82 -2.34
CA ASN A 109 30.68 26.96 -2.84
C ASN A 109 31.75 27.44 -1.85
N GLU A 110 31.44 27.53 -0.55
CA GLU A 110 32.35 28.10 0.46
C GLU A 110 33.50 27.16 0.85
N ASN A 111 33.30 25.83 0.76
CA ASN A 111 34.27 24.82 1.23
C ASN A 111 34.74 23.83 0.15
N MET A 112 34.79 24.25 -1.13
CA MET A 112 35.13 23.39 -2.29
C MET A 112 36.46 22.61 -2.18
N HIS A 113 37.37 23.00 -1.28
CA HIS A 113 38.67 22.37 -1.17
C HIS A 113 38.71 21.05 -0.37
N GLU A 114 37.79 20.81 0.57
CA GLU A 114 38.00 19.76 1.58
C GLU A 114 37.00 18.58 1.57
N THR A 115 35.80 18.72 0.99
CA THR A 115 34.69 17.78 1.23
C THR A 115 34.49 16.72 0.14
N LEU A 116 35.57 16.27 -0.48
CA LEU A 116 35.56 15.29 -1.58
C LEU A 116 35.72 13.84 -1.09
N LYS A 117 34.66 13.30 -0.46
CA LYS A 117 34.56 11.86 -0.14
C LYS A 117 33.71 11.03 -1.10
N TYR A 118 33.08 11.67 -2.09
CA TYR A 118 32.46 10.98 -3.22
C TYR A 118 33.23 11.34 -4.48
N GLY A 119 33.85 10.35 -5.13
CA GLY A 119 34.76 10.51 -6.27
C GLY A 119 34.15 11.07 -7.57
N ILE A 120 33.10 11.89 -7.47
CA ILE A 120 32.36 12.49 -8.58
C ILE A 120 32.91 13.89 -8.94
N LEU A 121 33.60 14.57 -8.02
CA LEU A 121 34.04 15.97 -8.21
C LEU A 121 35.56 16.14 -8.16
N LYS A 122 36.34 15.18 -8.70
CA LYS A 122 37.72 15.52 -9.05
C LYS A 122 37.62 16.51 -10.21
N ILE A 123 38.15 17.72 -10.03
CA ILE A 123 38.28 18.81 -11.03
C ILE A 123 37.16 19.90 -10.99
N PRO A 124 37.01 20.74 -9.95
CA PRO A 124 36.23 22.01 -10.07
C PRO A 124 37.09 23.28 -10.01
N LEU A 125 38.36 23.19 -9.61
CA LEU A 125 39.21 24.35 -9.29
C LEU A 125 39.79 25.09 -10.51
N MET A 126 39.71 24.49 -11.70
CA MET A 126 40.21 25.09 -12.95
C MET A 126 39.10 25.43 -13.95
N TRP A 127 37.84 25.21 -13.58
CA TRP A 127 36.75 25.40 -14.52
C TRP A 127 36.45 26.87 -14.76
N ASP A 128 36.38 27.24 -16.03
CA ASP A 128 35.85 28.53 -16.43
C ASP A 128 34.32 28.59 -16.29
N PHE A 129 33.75 29.77 -16.51
CA PHE A 129 32.31 29.95 -16.38
C PHE A 129 31.50 29.12 -17.39
N SER A 130 32.06 28.84 -18.58
CA SER A 130 31.40 28.02 -19.59
C SER A 130 31.31 26.57 -19.15
N GLU A 131 32.39 26.03 -18.63
CA GLU A 131 32.46 24.66 -18.08
C GLU A 131 31.50 24.50 -16.88
N TRP A 132 31.46 25.49 -15.97
CA TRP A 132 30.46 25.51 -14.89
C TRP A 132 29.01 25.55 -15.41
N LYS A 133 28.75 26.35 -16.44
CA LYS A 133 27.42 26.46 -17.03
C LYS A 133 26.98 25.16 -17.69
N GLU A 134 27.85 24.50 -18.44
CA GLU A 134 27.56 23.21 -19.08
C GLU A 134 27.25 22.15 -18.01
N TRP A 135 28.15 21.97 -17.05
CA TRP A 135 28.00 20.95 -16.02
C TRP A 135 26.74 21.14 -15.15
N ILE A 136 26.41 22.39 -14.76
CA ILE A 136 25.21 22.66 -13.95
C ILE A 136 23.93 22.29 -14.72
N ASN A 137 23.89 22.59 -16.01
CA ASN A 137 22.72 22.31 -16.84
C ASN A 137 22.55 20.82 -17.17
N GLU A 138 23.63 20.04 -17.06
CA GLU A 138 23.64 18.59 -17.30
C GLU A 138 23.69 17.81 -15.98
N ASP A 139 24.89 17.49 -15.51
CA ASP A 139 25.14 16.66 -14.32
C ASP A 139 24.52 17.25 -13.06
N GLY A 140 24.65 18.56 -12.86
CA GLY A 140 24.11 19.24 -11.67
C GLY A 140 22.61 19.05 -11.56
N LYS A 141 21.89 19.34 -12.65
CA LYS A 141 20.45 19.12 -12.78
C LYS A 141 20.09 17.65 -12.62
N HIS A 142 20.86 16.73 -13.20
CA HIS A 142 20.62 15.29 -13.09
C HIS A 142 20.74 14.80 -11.63
N ILE A 143 21.77 15.24 -10.89
CA ILE A 143 21.99 14.86 -9.50
C ILE A 143 20.83 15.33 -8.61
N ILE A 144 20.39 16.58 -8.76
CA ILE A 144 19.27 17.13 -7.97
C ILE A 144 17.96 16.39 -8.31
N LYS A 145 17.70 16.16 -9.60
CA LYS A 145 16.53 15.38 -10.04
C LYS A 145 16.53 13.96 -9.47
N HIS A 146 17.67 13.29 -9.49
CA HIS A 146 17.80 11.95 -8.92
C HIS A 146 17.55 11.94 -7.39
N GLN A 147 17.96 12.97 -6.65
CA GLN A 147 17.64 13.09 -5.22
C GLN A 147 16.12 13.23 -5.01
N TRP A 148 15.45 14.03 -5.84
CA TRP A 148 14.00 14.18 -5.81
C TRP A 148 13.24 12.90 -6.14
N ASP A 149 13.65 12.20 -7.21
CA ASP A 149 13.02 10.94 -7.62
C ASP A 149 13.13 9.88 -6.53
N ASN A 150 14.29 9.79 -5.87
CA ASN A 150 14.48 8.90 -4.72
C ASN A 150 13.60 9.27 -3.53
N TRP A 151 13.53 10.56 -3.20
CA TRP A 151 12.69 11.05 -2.10
C TRP A 151 11.21 10.76 -2.37
N THR A 152 10.74 11.05 -3.58
CA THR A 152 9.36 10.81 -4.01
C THR A 152 9.01 9.33 -4.02
N THR A 153 9.86 8.47 -4.61
CA THR A 153 9.66 7.01 -4.64
C THR A 153 9.62 6.39 -3.25
N SER A 154 10.50 6.85 -2.35
CA SER A 154 10.50 6.40 -0.95
C SER A 154 9.19 6.77 -0.26
N ASN A 155 8.68 7.98 -0.50
CA ASN A 155 7.42 8.43 0.08
C ASN A 155 6.19 7.72 -0.51
N GLN A 156 6.21 7.37 -1.80
CA GLN A 156 5.17 6.53 -2.42
C GLN A 156 5.04 5.19 -1.69
N THR A 157 6.18 4.55 -1.42
CA THR A 157 6.23 3.27 -0.71
C THR A 157 5.67 3.39 0.70
N LEU A 158 6.00 4.47 1.41
CA LEU A 158 5.48 4.74 2.76
C LEU A 158 3.97 5.00 2.76
N TYR A 159 3.46 5.69 1.74
CA TYR A 159 2.03 5.96 1.59
C TYR A 159 1.23 4.67 1.37
N TYR A 160 1.61 3.83 0.42
CA TYR A 160 0.92 2.56 0.19
C TYR A 160 1.02 1.62 1.39
N LYS A 161 2.16 1.62 2.09
CA LYS A 161 2.31 0.85 3.33
C LYS A 161 1.35 1.33 4.42
N LEU A 162 1.09 2.63 4.54
CA LEU A 162 0.11 3.17 5.49
C LEU A 162 -1.30 2.63 5.18
N ILE A 163 -1.74 2.77 3.93
CA ILE A 163 -3.07 2.34 3.49
C ILE A 163 -3.26 0.84 3.72
N MET A 164 -2.33 0.03 3.22
CA MET A 164 -2.42 -1.42 3.35
C MET A 164 -2.37 -1.87 4.81
N LYS A 165 -1.58 -1.22 5.66
CA LYS A 165 -1.54 -1.56 7.08
C LYS A 165 -2.90 -1.36 7.76
N GLU A 166 -3.54 -0.22 7.54
CA GLU A 166 -4.85 0.06 8.16
C GLU A 166 -5.95 -0.82 7.57
N TRP A 167 -5.93 -1.05 6.25
CA TRP A 167 -6.84 -2.01 5.60
C TRP A 167 -6.71 -3.42 6.16
N LEU A 168 -5.49 -3.97 6.22
CA LEU A 168 -5.22 -5.30 6.75
C LEU A 168 -5.70 -5.44 8.20
N LYS A 169 -5.48 -4.41 9.02
CA LYS A 169 -5.95 -4.39 10.41
C LYS A 169 -7.47 -4.48 10.49
N TRP A 170 -8.19 -3.62 9.75
CA TRP A 170 -9.65 -3.59 9.73
C TRP A 170 -10.24 -4.88 9.15
N ARG A 171 -9.76 -5.31 7.98
CA ARG A 171 -10.17 -6.56 7.31
C ARG A 171 -10.03 -7.77 8.22
N ASN A 172 -8.90 -7.92 8.89
CA ASN A 172 -8.65 -9.05 9.77
C ASN A 172 -9.58 -9.05 10.99
N GLN A 173 -9.99 -7.88 11.48
CA GLN A 173 -11.00 -7.76 12.53
C GLN A 173 -12.37 -8.24 12.03
N LYS A 174 -12.76 -7.87 10.80
CA LYS A 174 -14.03 -8.30 10.19
C LYS A 174 -14.08 -9.80 9.92
N ILE A 175 -12.99 -10.38 9.43
CA ILE A 175 -12.85 -11.85 9.30
C ILE A 175 -13.04 -12.53 10.66
N LYS A 176 -12.43 -11.99 11.71
CA LYS A 176 -12.55 -12.54 13.06
C LYS A 176 -13.97 -12.41 13.63
N GLN A 177 -14.70 -11.34 13.33
CA GLN A 177 -16.10 -11.16 13.71
C GLN A 177 -17.00 -12.20 13.01
N TRP A 178 -16.85 -12.35 11.69
CA TRP A 178 -17.58 -13.37 10.92
C TRP A 178 -17.33 -14.80 11.43
N LEU A 179 -16.06 -15.14 11.69
CA LEU A 179 -15.70 -16.44 12.28
C LEU A 179 -16.31 -16.63 13.66
N LYS A 180 -16.44 -15.56 14.46
CA LYS A 180 -17.00 -15.63 15.83
C LYS A 180 -18.48 -15.93 15.80
N ARG A 181 -19.23 -15.29 14.90
CA ARG A 181 -20.66 -15.55 14.66
C ARG A 181 -20.90 -17.01 14.31
N ASN A 182 -20.23 -17.50 13.27
CA ASN A 182 -20.35 -18.88 12.81
C ASN A 182 -19.90 -19.89 13.89
N TRP A 183 -18.84 -19.59 14.62
CA TRP A 183 -18.38 -20.44 15.71
C TRP A 183 -19.39 -20.53 16.86
N LEU A 184 -19.99 -19.41 17.27
CA LEU A 184 -21.02 -19.38 18.31
C LEU A 184 -22.24 -20.22 17.93
N LEU A 185 -22.70 -20.08 16.69
CA LEU A 185 -23.86 -20.82 16.16
C LEU A 185 -23.65 -22.34 16.24
N HIS A 186 -22.46 -22.84 15.88
CA HIS A 186 -22.21 -24.28 15.76
C HIS A 186 -21.57 -24.94 16.99
N GLU A 187 -20.84 -24.18 17.80
CA GLU A 187 -20.11 -24.74 18.96
C GLU A 187 -20.72 -24.31 20.29
N GLY A 188 -21.68 -23.37 20.30
CA GLY A 188 -22.40 -22.89 21.48
C GLY A 188 -21.55 -22.11 22.50
N ARG A 189 -20.23 -22.03 22.29
CA ARG A 189 -19.29 -21.30 23.15
C ARG A 189 -18.09 -20.80 22.37
N ILE A 190 -17.55 -19.66 22.78
CA ILE A 190 -16.31 -19.10 22.24
C ILE A 190 -15.10 -19.74 22.93
N LEU A 191 -14.01 -19.94 22.18
CA LEU A 191 -12.74 -20.40 22.74
C LEU A 191 -12.16 -19.40 23.76
N GLU A 192 -11.62 -19.93 24.85
CA GLU A 192 -10.86 -19.15 25.82
C GLU A 192 -9.66 -18.49 25.10
N ASN A 193 -9.57 -17.16 25.15
CA ASN A 193 -8.63 -16.30 24.42
C ASN A 193 -8.96 -15.92 22.96
N TRP A 194 -10.19 -16.14 22.47
CA TRP A 194 -10.59 -15.73 21.12
C TRP A 194 -10.12 -14.32 20.75
N GLU A 195 -10.36 -13.33 21.61
CA GLU A 195 -10.00 -11.93 21.36
C GLU A 195 -8.50 -11.69 21.21
N ARG A 196 -7.65 -12.52 21.81
CA ARG A 196 -6.19 -12.41 21.71
C ARG A 196 -5.59 -13.19 20.54
N MET A 197 -6.31 -14.18 20.00
CA MET A 197 -5.79 -14.98 18.89
C MET A 197 -5.77 -14.19 17.57
N PRO A 198 -4.70 -14.33 16.75
CA PRO A 198 -4.71 -13.79 15.40
C PRO A 198 -5.77 -14.51 14.55
N TYR A 199 -6.37 -13.79 13.61
CA TYR A 199 -7.44 -14.36 12.77
C TYR A 199 -6.98 -15.61 12.01
N THR A 200 -5.71 -15.67 11.57
CA THR A 200 -5.14 -16.83 10.87
C THR A 200 -5.18 -18.10 11.71
N LYS A 201 -4.92 -17.99 13.02
CA LYS A 201 -5.01 -19.12 13.94
C LYS A 201 -6.46 -19.55 14.15
N ILE A 202 -7.38 -18.60 14.26
CA ILE A 202 -8.81 -18.88 14.40
C ILE A 202 -9.32 -19.60 13.15
N LEU A 203 -9.01 -19.06 11.97
CA LEU A 203 -9.36 -19.65 10.68
C LEU A 203 -8.85 -21.08 10.55
N ALA A 204 -7.57 -21.33 10.85
CA ALA A 204 -6.98 -22.68 10.79
C ALA A 204 -7.63 -23.69 11.77
N ILE A 205 -8.24 -23.21 12.86
CA ILE A 205 -9.02 -24.07 13.77
C ILE A 205 -10.40 -24.33 13.17
N SER A 206 -11.08 -23.28 12.69
CA SER A 206 -12.39 -23.39 12.03
C SER A 206 -12.35 -24.31 10.81
N GLU A 207 -11.30 -24.22 9.99
CA GLU A 207 -11.07 -25.10 8.83
C GLU A 207 -10.98 -26.57 9.19
N LYS A 208 -10.74 -26.95 10.45
CA LYS A 208 -10.75 -28.36 10.88
C LYS A 208 -12.13 -28.85 11.28
N LYS A 209 -13.12 -27.95 11.37
CA LYS A 209 -14.47 -28.28 11.81
C LYS A 209 -15.32 -28.78 10.65
N PRO A 210 -16.16 -29.82 10.85
CA PRO A 210 -17.06 -30.32 9.82
C PRO A 210 -18.04 -29.25 9.31
N TRP A 211 -18.61 -28.45 10.21
CA TRP A 211 -19.56 -27.39 9.85
C TRP A 211 -18.93 -26.36 8.90
N PHE A 212 -17.67 -25.98 9.09
CA PHE A 212 -16.99 -25.00 8.24
C PHE A 212 -16.73 -25.51 6.81
N LYS A 213 -16.63 -26.84 6.64
CA LYS A 213 -16.26 -27.48 5.37
C LYS A 213 -17.43 -27.98 4.53
N SER A 214 -18.57 -28.22 5.16
CA SER A 214 -19.67 -28.97 4.55
C SER A 214 -21.01 -28.25 4.66
N ASN A 215 -21.10 -27.16 5.42
CA ASN A 215 -22.30 -26.34 5.46
C ASN A 215 -22.34 -25.42 4.22
N ALA A 216 -23.34 -25.63 3.35
CA ALA A 216 -23.52 -24.88 2.12
C ALA A 216 -23.71 -23.37 2.36
N GLN A 217 -24.45 -22.99 3.40
CA GLN A 217 -24.64 -21.59 3.77
C GLN A 217 -23.31 -20.93 4.16
N ILE A 218 -22.50 -21.57 4.99
CA ILE A 218 -21.19 -21.01 5.40
C ILE A 218 -20.25 -20.85 4.22
N ILE A 219 -20.28 -21.79 3.29
CA ILE A 219 -19.54 -21.72 2.03
C ILE A 219 -20.01 -20.49 1.23
N ASN A 220 -21.32 -20.31 1.06
CA ASN A 220 -21.89 -19.17 0.35
C ASN A 220 -21.56 -17.83 1.03
N GLU A 221 -21.70 -17.72 2.36
CA GLU A 221 -21.32 -16.54 3.12
C GLU A 221 -19.85 -16.19 2.95
N ARG A 222 -18.97 -17.20 3.07
CA ARG A 222 -17.53 -17.03 2.89
C ARG A 222 -17.22 -16.49 1.50
N ASP A 223 -17.79 -17.09 0.47
CA ASP A 223 -17.51 -16.72 -0.92
C ASP A 223 -18.04 -15.31 -1.22
N CYS A 224 -19.25 -14.98 -0.74
CA CYS A 224 -19.81 -13.63 -0.79
C CYS A 224 -18.89 -12.61 -0.08
N PHE A 225 -18.43 -12.93 1.13
CA PHE A 225 -17.61 -12.03 1.93
C PHE A 225 -16.22 -11.81 1.34
N VAL A 226 -15.56 -12.87 0.88
CA VAL A 226 -14.24 -12.79 0.24
C VAL A 226 -14.32 -11.96 -1.03
N ASN A 227 -15.36 -12.17 -1.85
CA ASN A 227 -15.60 -11.37 -3.04
C ASN A 227 -15.85 -9.89 -2.70
N TRP A 228 -16.60 -9.62 -1.63
CA TRP A 228 -16.82 -8.27 -1.14
C TRP A 228 -15.50 -7.61 -0.68
N ILE A 229 -14.67 -8.31 0.10
CA ILE A 229 -13.35 -7.85 0.56
C ILE A 229 -12.47 -7.51 -0.64
N LYS A 230 -12.39 -8.40 -1.63
CA LYS A 230 -11.58 -8.20 -2.84
C LYS A 230 -11.97 -6.91 -3.58
N LYS A 231 -13.27 -6.71 -3.82
CA LYS A 231 -13.80 -5.48 -4.44
C LYS A 231 -13.41 -4.22 -3.67
N LYS A 232 -13.42 -4.26 -2.33
CA LYS A 232 -13.02 -3.11 -1.50
C LYS A 232 -11.51 -2.87 -1.51
N GLU A 233 -10.71 -3.93 -1.51
CA GLU A 233 -9.25 -3.84 -1.62
C GLU A 233 -8.83 -3.25 -2.98
N ASP A 234 -9.45 -3.71 -4.07
CA ASP A 234 -9.22 -3.18 -5.42
C ASP A 234 -9.60 -1.69 -5.51
N PHE A 235 -10.72 -1.30 -4.91
CA PHE A 235 -11.14 0.11 -4.83
C PHE A 235 -10.11 0.97 -4.09
N LEU A 236 -9.64 0.53 -2.92
CA LEU A 236 -8.62 1.26 -2.13
C LEU A 236 -7.30 1.37 -2.89
N ASN A 237 -6.86 0.31 -3.56
CA ASN A 237 -5.64 0.32 -4.36
C ASN A 237 -5.74 1.32 -5.52
N SER A 238 -6.84 1.31 -6.27
CA SER A 238 -7.07 2.27 -7.36
C SER A 238 -7.06 3.70 -6.83
N GLN A 239 -7.81 3.98 -5.76
CA GLN A 239 -7.91 5.31 -5.19
C GLN A 239 -6.55 5.82 -4.68
N ALA A 240 -5.77 4.94 -4.04
CA ALA A 240 -4.43 5.26 -3.56
C ALA A 240 -3.49 5.63 -4.70
N ILE A 241 -3.53 4.87 -5.81
CA ILE A 241 -2.72 5.14 -7.00
C ILE A 241 -3.09 6.52 -7.58
N ASP A 242 -4.39 6.77 -7.79
CA ASP A 242 -4.87 8.02 -8.39
C ASP A 242 -4.51 9.24 -7.55
N LYS A 243 -4.71 9.17 -6.23
CA LYS A 243 -4.35 10.27 -5.31
C LYS A 243 -2.85 10.55 -5.33
N TRP A 244 -2.04 9.50 -5.30
CA TRP A 244 -0.59 9.64 -5.30
C TRP A 244 -0.08 10.25 -6.61
N GLU A 245 -0.52 9.73 -7.76
CA GLU A 245 -0.08 10.24 -9.05
C GLU A 245 -0.52 11.69 -9.28
N ASN A 246 -1.74 12.06 -8.86
CA ASN A 246 -2.18 13.45 -8.87
C ASN A 246 -1.28 14.35 -8.01
N TRP A 247 -1.00 13.95 -6.77
CA TRP A 247 -0.10 14.72 -5.89
C TRP A 247 1.30 14.85 -6.51
N LYS A 248 1.88 13.73 -6.94
CA LYS A 248 3.22 13.66 -7.56
C LYS A 248 3.33 14.53 -8.80
N TYR A 249 2.31 14.57 -9.66
CA TYR A 249 2.27 15.43 -10.82
C TYR A 249 2.49 16.90 -10.45
N TYR A 250 1.68 17.43 -9.52
CA TYR A 250 1.80 18.82 -9.08
C TYR A 250 3.12 19.11 -8.37
N LYS A 251 3.63 18.17 -7.58
CA LYS A 251 4.91 18.34 -6.89
C LYS A 251 6.10 18.29 -7.83
N ASN A 252 6.06 17.46 -8.87
CA ASN A 252 7.09 17.44 -9.91
C ASN A 252 7.16 18.76 -10.67
N ASP A 253 6.01 19.35 -11.05
CA ASP A 253 5.97 20.66 -11.70
C ASP A 253 6.55 21.76 -10.80
N PHE A 254 6.14 21.78 -9.52
CA PHE A 254 6.68 22.70 -8.53
C PHE A 254 8.20 22.54 -8.37
N PHE A 255 8.67 21.30 -8.20
CA PHE A 255 10.08 21.00 -7.99
C PHE A 255 10.92 21.38 -9.20
N GLN A 256 10.44 21.12 -10.42
CA GLN A 256 11.13 21.48 -11.65
C GLN A 256 11.32 23.00 -11.77
N LYS A 257 10.26 23.78 -11.50
CA LYS A 257 10.32 25.25 -11.50
C LYS A 257 11.26 25.78 -10.43
N TRP A 258 11.21 25.21 -9.22
CA TRP A 258 12.13 25.56 -8.15
C TRP A 258 13.59 25.25 -8.54
N MET A 259 13.86 24.06 -9.08
CA MET A 259 15.20 23.62 -9.47
C MET A 259 15.80 24.53 -10.54
N ASP A 260 15.03 24.87 -11.59
CA ASP A 260 15.51 25.74 -12.66
C ASP A 260 15.83 27.16 -12.13
N SER A 261 15.03 27.67 -11.19
CA SER A 261 15.29 28.94 -10.51
C SER A 261 16.55 28.87 -9.63
N PHE A 262 16.66 27.81 -8.83
CA PHE A 262 17.79 27.58 -7.93
C PHE A 262 19.12 27.48 -8.69
N LEU A 263 19.17 26.65 -9.74
CA LEU A 263 20.37 26.48 -10.56
C LEU A 263 20.76 27.79 -11.28
N SER A 264 19.78 28.54 -11.78
CA SER A 264 20.03 29.86 -12.38
C SER A 264 20.60 30.85 -11.37
N HIS A 265 20.09 30.85 -10.14
CA HIS A 265 20.61 31.67 -9.05
C HIS A 265 22.04 31.28 -8.69
N TRP A 266 22.30 29.98 -8.55
CA TRP A 266 23.61 29.45 -8.22
C TRP A 266 24.66 29.75 -9.30
N LEU A 267 24.31 29.61 -10.59
CA LEU A 267 25.15 30.02 -11.70
C LEU A 267 25.54 31.51 -11.65
N ASN A 268 24.60 32.38 -11.26
CA ASN A 268 24.86 33.81 -11.11
C ASN A 268 25.78 34.14 -9.92
N ILE A 269 25.75 33.33 -8.85
CA ILE A 269 26.74 33.42 -7.77
C ILE A 269 28.12 33.04 -8.33
N LYS A 270 28.23 31.88 -8.98
CA LYS A 270 29.50 31.40 -9.56
C LYS A 270 30.12 32.36 -10.56
N LYS A 271 29.30 32.98 -11.42
CA LYS A 271 29.76 34.04 -12.34
C LYS A 271 30.43 35.18 -11.60
N ARG A 272 29.85 35.64 -10.49
CA ARG A 272 30.41 36.72 -9.67
C ARG A 272 31.73 36.30 -9.03
N ASP A 273 31.78 35.12 -8.43
CA ASP A 273 32.98 34.61 -7.75
C ASP A 273 34.18 34.52 -8.70
N ILE A 274 33.98 34.02 -9.93
CA ILE A 274 35.02 33.95 -10.96
C ILE A 274 35.50 35.36 -11.36
N LEU A 275 34.59 36.32 -11.53
CA LEU A 275 34.94 37.70 -11.89
C LEU A 275 35.71 38.44 -10.77
N TYR A 276 35.41 38.15 -9.50
CA TYR A 276 36.12 38.74 -8.36
C TYR A 276 37.53 38.16 -8.19
N ASN A 277 37.73 36.86 -8.45
CA ASN A 277 39.03 36.19 -8.30
C ASN A 277 40.02 36.46 -9.46
N GLN A 278 39.59 37.15 -10.51
CA GLN A 278 40.43 37.56 -11.65
C GLN A 278 41.00 38.99 -11.52
N ARG A 279 40.79 39.67 -10.38
CA ARG A 279 41.36 40.99 -10.04
C ARG A 279 42.40 40.86 -8.94
#